data_AF-A0A6I2XYE4-F1
#
_entry.id   AF-A0A6I2XYE4-F1
#
_cell.length_a   1.000
_cell.length_b   1.000
_cell.length_c   1.000
_cell.angle_alpha   90.00
_cell.angle_beta   90.00
_cell.angle_gamma   90.00
#
_symmetry.space_group_name_H-M   'P 1'
#
loop_
_entity.id
_entity.type
_entity.pdbx_description
1 polymer ?
#
loop_
_entity_poly.entity_id
_entity_poly.type
_entity_poly.pdbx_seq_one_letter_code
_entity_poly.pdbx_strand_id
1 'polypeptide(L)'
;MIDTVSELSDTPPTAVAGATAVVQRALTLAALASPLAPGAIELPSPVGIRTGFGSGVEVADSGWSEVLEVPLSAPSRRRRRAAQPNEESFSALLGGRIAIPISSLITLRARRDLDSGRIREAAIQLEAAINTARTELVGSIPPESLESLVAHAVAVAAAAEAARAGDLDPEGEEVVATALARLETAQRQALRA
;
A
#
# COMPACT_ATOMS: atom_id res chain seq x y z
N MET A 1 -24.62 38.21 -28.15
CA MET A 1 -24.46 38.79 -26.81
C MET A 1 -24.90 37.72 -25.81
N ILE A 2 -24.03 36.73 -25.59
CA ILE A 2 -24.23 35.64 -24.65
C ILE A 2 -22.98 35.70 -23.76
N ASP A 3 -23.12 36.36 -22.62
CA ASP A 3 -22.16 36.33 -21.53
C ASP A 3 -22.97 36.02 -20.28
N THR A 4 -23.04 34.75 -19.89
CA THR A 4 -23.31 34.29 -18.52
C THR A 4 -23.31 32.76 -18.50
N VAL A 5 -22.13 32.14 -18.58
CA VAL A 5 -21.83 30.88 -17.87
C VAL A 5 -20.32 30.83 -17.62
N SER A 6 -19.84 31.48 -16.56
CA SER A 6 -18.49 31.24 -16.05
C SER A 6 -18.48 31.39 -14.52
N GLU A 7 -19.24 30.51 -13.87
CA GLU A 7 -19.11 30.23 -12.44
C GLU A 7 -18.99 28.71 -12.27
N LEU A 8 -17.97 28.12 -12.92
CA LEU A 8 -17.55 26.74 -12.66
C LEU A 8 -16.45 26.77 -11.60
N SER A 9 -16.89 26.67 -10.35
CA SER A 9 -16.18 26.15 -9.18
C SER A 9 -14.65 26.36 -9.16
N ASP A 10 -14.24 27.54 -8.72
CA ASP A 10 -12.85 27.88 -8.39
C ASP A 10 -12.45 27.16 -7.08
N THR A 11 -12.30 25.84 -7.13
CA THR A 11 -11.74 25.09 -6.00
C THR A 11 -10.23 25.30 -6.04
N PRO A 12 -9.63 26.04 -5.08
CA PRO A 12 -8.22 26.38 -5.17
C PRO A 12 -7.39 25.09 -5.15
N PRO A 13 -6.29 25.02 -5.93
CA PRO A 13 -5.45 23.82 -6.02
C PRO A 13 -4.94 23.31 -4.66
N THR A 14 -4.89 24.18 -3.66
CA THR A 14 -4.58 23.87 -2.26
C THR A 14 -5.66 23.01 -1.57
N ALA A 15 -6.94 23.24 -1.88
CA ALA A 15 -8.05 22.45 -1.34
C ALA A 15 -8.04 21.02 -1.93
N VAL A 16 -7.75 20.89 -3.23
CA VAL A 16 -7.58 19.57 -3.88
C VAL A 16 -6.39 18.82 -3.29
N ALA A 17 -5.22 19.47 -3.17
CA ALA A 17 -4.04 18.86 -2.58
C ALA A 17 -4.28 18.42 -1.11
N GLY A 18 -4.96 19.25 -0.32
CA GLY A 18 -5.35 18.93 1.05
C GLY A 18 -6.28 17.72 1.11
N ALA A 19 -7.31 17.66 0.25
CA ALA A 19 -8.22 16.53 0.16
C ALA A 19 -7.50 15.24 -0.27
N THR A 20 -6.63 15.31 -1.27
CA THR A 20 -5.82 14.17 -1.72
C THR A 20 -4.92 13.65 -0.60
N ALA A 21 -4.28 14.53 0.17
CA ALA A 21 -3.44 14.14 1.30
C ALA A 21 -4.24 13.39 2.38
N VAL A 22 -5.46 13.84 2.68
CA VAL A 22 -6.36 13.17 3.63
C VAL A 22 -6.76 11.78 3.13
N VAL A 23 -7.13 11.66 1.84
CA VAL A 23 -7.49 10.38 1.24
C VAL A 23 -6.28 9.43 1.21
N GLN A 24 -5.11 9.90 0.79
CA GLN A 24 -3.88 9.11 0.79
C GLN A 24 -3.54 8.61 2.18
N ARG A 25 -3.63 9.47 3.20
CA ARG A 25 -3.42 9.07 4.59
C ARG A 25 -4.43 8.00 5.00
N ALA A 26 -5.72 8.21 4.77
CA ALA A 26 -6.75 7.23 5.12
C ALA A 26 -6.52 5.87 4.43
N LEU A 27 -6.14 5.87 3.16
CA LEU A 27 -5.79 4.66 2.41
C LEU A 27 -4.57 3.96 3.02
N THR A 28 -3.50 4.69 3.34
CA THR A 28 -2.32 4.13 4.01
C THR A 28 -2.68 3.50 5.35
N LEU A 29 -3.49 4.16 6.17
CA LEU A 29 -3.93 3.61 7.46
C LEU A 29 -4.81 2.37 7.28
N ALA A 30 -5.69 2.37 6.28
CA ALA A 30 -6.54 1.22 5.96
C ALA A 30 -5.68 0.00 5.55
N ALA A 31 -4.60 0.24 4.80
CA ALA A 31 -3.63 -0.78 4.43
C ALA A 31 -2.95 -1.41 5.64
N LEU A 32 -2.48 -0.56 6.56
CA LEU A 32 -1.82 -1.00 7.79
C LEU A 32 -2.75 -1.82 8.68
N ALA A 33 -4.02 -1.45 8.73
CA ALA A 33 -5.04 -2.16 9.48
C ALA A 33 -5.59 -3.41 8.76
N SER A 34 -5.21 -3.68 7.51
CA SER A 34 -5.75 -4.80 6.74
C SER A 34 -5.23 -6.17 7.21
N PRO A 35 -6.09 -7.21 7.32
CA PRO A 35 -5.67 -8.55 7.67
C PRO A 35 -5.03 -9.32 6.52
N LEU A 36 -5.23 -8.88 5.26
CA LEU A 36 -4.49 -9.35 4.09
C LEU A 36 -3.29 -8.45 3.82
N ALA A 37 -2.27 -9.02 3.20
CA ALA A 37 -1.00 -8.35 2.97
C ALA A 37 -1.16 -6.91 2.40
N PRO A 38 -0.35 -5.95 2.85
CA PRO A 38 -0.28 -4.54 2.47
C PRO A 38 -0.46 -4.13 0.98
N GLY A 39 -0.44 -5.06 0.02
CA GLY A 39 -0.55 -4.79 -1.41
C GLY A 39 -1.97 -4.53 -1.91
N ALA A 40 -2.99 -4.85 -1.10
CA ALA A 40 -4.39 -4.64 -1.45
C ALA A 40 -4.98 -3.36 -0.83
N ILE A 41 -4.24 -2.24 -0.84
CA ILE A 41 -4.95 -1.00 -1.16
C ILE A 41 -5.18 -1.03 -2.68
N GLU A 42 -6.09 -1.90 -3.10
CA GLU A 42 -6.86 -1.55 -4.28
C GLU A 42 -7.42 -0.17 -3.92
N LEU A 43 -7.02 0.88 -4.67
CA LEU A 43 -7.80 2.13 -4.71
C LEU A 43 -9.26 1.69 -4.67
N PRO A 44 -10.12 2.30 -3.81
CA PRO A 44 -11.47 1.81 -3.57
C PRO A 44 -12.03 1.36 -4.91
N SER A 45 -12.27 0.03 -5.03
CA SER A 45 -12.50 -0.62 -6.32
C SER A 45 -13.32 0.33 -7.17
N PRO A 46 -12.80 0.82 -8.32
CA PRO A 46 -13.43 1.93 -9.01
C PRO A 46 -14.91 1.60 -9.13
N VAL A 47 -15.79 2.56 -8.84
CA VAL A 47 -17.23 2.29 -8.95
C VAL A 47 -17.61 2.13 -10.44
N GLY A 48 -16.74 2.64 -11.33
CA GLY A 48 -16.68 2.41 -12.76
C GLY A 48 -15.41 3.08 -13.33
N ILE A 49 -14.90 2.57 -14.45
CA ILE A 49 -13.91 3.29 -15.26
C ILE A 49 -14.64 3.71 -16.54
N ARG A 50 -14.54 5.00 -16.89
CA ARG A 50 -15.02 5.53 -18.16
C ARG A 50 -13.85 6.08 -18.95
N THR A 51 -13.75 5.69 -20.22
CA THR A 51 -12.76 6.21 -21.16
C THR A 51 -13.48 7.02 -22.23
N GLY A 52 -13.11 8.30 -22.35
CA GLY A 52 -13.73 9.26 -23.26
C GLY A 52 -12.91 9.49 -24.48
N PHE A 53 -13.59 9.63 -25.61
CA PHE A 53 -12.99 10.07 -26.86
C PHE A 53 -13.71 11.33 -27.33
N GLY A 54 -12.93 12.30 -27.79
CA GLY A 54 -13.43 13.53 -28.36
C GLY A 54 -12.29 14.27 -29.06
N SER A 55 -12.61 15.39 -29.68
CA SER A 55 -11.59 16.33 -30.14
C SER A 55 -10.74 16.82 -28.98
N GLY A 56 -9.51 17.27 -29.25
CA GLY A 56 -8.62 17.77 -28.20
C GLY A 56 -9.22 18.94 -27.41
N VAL A 57 -10.08 19.74 -28.04
CA VAL A 57 -10.79 20.85 -27.37
C VAL A 57 -11.88 20.31 -26.44
N GLU A 58 -12.70 19.37 -26.91
CA GLU A 58 -13.73 18.75 -26.08
C GLU A 58 -13.10 18.07 -24.85
N VAL A 59 -12.04 17.28 -25.04
CA VAL A 59 -11.37 16.60 -23.93
C VAL A 59 -10.75 17.59 -22.94
N ALA A 60 -10.17 18.69 -23.44
CA ALA A 60 -9.62 19.76 -22.59
C ALA A 60 -10.69 20.42 -21.71
N ASP A 61 -11.92 20.56 -22.24
CA ASP A 61 -13.08 21.13 -21.54
C ASP A 61 -13.88 20.07 -20.75
N SER A 62 -13.32 18.88 -20.52
CA SER A 62 -14.00 17.75 -19.88
C SER A 62 -15.26 17.24 -20.62
N GLY A 63 -15.37 17.53 -21.91
CA GLY A 63 -16.34 17.04 -22.88
C GLY A 63 -15.89 15.78 -23.63
N TRP A 64 -16.85 14.93 -24.01
CA TRP A 64 -16.63 13.57 -24.53
C TRP A 64 -17.64 13.35 -25.66
N SER A 65 -17.19 13.02 -26.86
CA SER A 65 -18.06 12.69 -28.00
C SER A 65 -18.52 11.23 -27.94
N GLU A 66 -17.66 10.35 -27.41
CA GLU A 66 -17.95 8.94 -27.18
C GLU A 66 -17.41 8.52 -25.80
N VAL A 67 -18.12 7.62 -25.12
CA VAL A 67 -17.73 7.12 -23.80
C VAL A 67 -17.80 5.59 -23.79
N LEU A 68 -16.68 4.95 -23.45
CA LEU A 68 -16.63 3.52 -23.16
C LEU A 68 -16.65 3.31 -21.65
N GLU A 69 -17.66 2.59 -21.15
CA GLU A 69 -17.65 2.06 -19.79
C GLU A 69 -16.87 0.75 -19.76
N VAL A 70 -15.80 0.71 -18.97
CA VAL A 70 -15.02 -0.52 -18.78
C VAL A 70 -15.70 -1.33 -17.68
N PRO A 71 -16.24 -2.53 -17.98
CA PRO A 71 -16.88 -3.36 -16.96
C PRO A 71 -15.83 -3.82 -15.96
N LEU A 72 -16.06 -3.51 -14.69
CA LEU A 72 -15.19 -3.94 -13.62
C LEU A 72 -15.62 -5.32 -13.15
N SER A 73 -14.70 -6.29 -13.19
CA SER A 73 -14.94 -7.57 -12.54
C SER A 73 -15.02 -7.34 -11.04
N ALA A 74 -16.20 -7.54 -10.47
CA ALA A 74 -16.38 -7.43 -9.03
C ALA A 74 -15.45 -8.44 -8.33
N PRO A 75 -14.60 -8.02 -7.37
CA PRO A 75 -13.84 -8.96 -6.58
C PRO A 75 -14.81 -9.89 -5.85
N SER A 76 -14.44 -11.17 -5.72
CA SER A 76 -15.29 -12.13 -5.02
C SER A 76 -15.61 -11.62 -3.61
N ARG A 77 -16.86 -11.74 -3.16
CA ARG A 77 -17.29 -11.26 -1.81
C ARG A 77 -16.38 -11.75 -0.70
N ARG A 78 -15.82 -12.96 -0.85
CA ARG A 78 -14.86 -13.57 0.09
C ARG A 78 -13.53 -12.81 0.12
N ARG A 79 -12.99 -12.44 -1.04
CA ARG A 79 -11.73 -11.66 -1.14
C ARG A 79 -11.90 -10.25 -0.58
N ARG A 80 -13.05 -9.61 -0.85
CA ARG A 80 -13.40 -8.29 -0.30
C ARG A 80 -13.48 -8.30 1.22
N ARG A 81 -14.14 -9.31 1.82
CA ARG A 81 -14.29 -9.39 3.29
C ARG A 81 -12.99 -9.73 4.00
N ALA A 82 -12.11 -10.52 3.36
CA ALA A 82 -10.79 -10.81 3.89
C ALA A 82 -9.83 -9.61 3.80
N ALA A 83 -10.05 -8.67 2.86
CA ALA A 83 -9.24 -7.47 2.69
C ALA A 83 -9.72 -6.25 3.51
N GLN A 84 -10.82 -6.38 4.26
CA GLN A 84 -11.36 -5.27 5.04
C GLN A 84 -10.44 -4.95 6.22
N PRO A 85 -10.06 -3.68 6.41
CA PRO A 85 -9.31 -3.23 7.57
C PRO A 85 -9.97 -3.70 8.86
N ASN A 86 -9.18 -4.11 9.85
CA ASN A 86 -9.67 -4.24 11.21
C ASN A 86 -10.15 -2.85 11.65
N GLU A 87 -11.45 -2.71 11.92
CA GLU A 87 -12.08 -1.43 12.27
C GLU A 87 -11.51 -0.81 13.54
N GLU A 88 -11.11 -1.64 14.53
CA GLU A 88 -10.51 -1.20 15.78
C GLU A 88 -9.10 -0.64 15.54
N SER A 89 -8.22 -1.40 14.88
CA SER A 89 -6.87 -0.95 14.54
C SER A 89 -6.90 0.27 13.62
N PHE A 90 -7.80 0.30 12.63
CA PHE A 90 -7.96 1.44 11.73
C PHE A 90 -8.40 2.70 12.49
N SER A 91 -9.39 2.59 13.37
CA SER A 91 -9.86 3.70 14.19
C SER A 91 -8.79 4.17 15.18
N ALA A 92 -7.99 3.25 15.74
CA ALA A 92 -6.88 3.57 16.63
C ALA A 92 -5.76 4.33 15.90
N LEU A 93 -5.39 3.90 14.68
CA LEU A 93 -4.44 4.59 13.82
C LEU A 93 -4.96 5.96 13.37
N LEU A 94 -6.24 6.05 12.98
CA LEU A 94 -6.86 7.31 12.56
C LEU A 94 -6.93 8.32 13.70
N GLY A 95 -7.27 7.86 14.90
CA GLY A 95 -7.30 8.67 16.13
C GLY A 95 -5.93 8.90 16.77
N GLY A 96 -4.84 8.37 16.21
CA GLY A 96 -3.48 8.52 16.74
C GLY A 96 -3.22 7.80 18.07
N ARG A 97 -4.09 6.86 18.47
CA ARG A 97 -3.90 6.01 19.67
C ARG A 97 -2.80 4.99 19.48
N ILE A 98 -2.55 4.59 18.23
CA ILE A 98 -1.44 3.73 17.81
C ILE A 98 -0.54 4.56 16.90
N ALA A 99 0.75 4.61 17.20
CA ALA A 99 1.75 5.22 16.32
C ALA A 99 2.03 4.29 15.14
N ILE A 100 2.26 4.87 13.96
CA ILE A 100 2.61 4.11 12.75
C ILE A 100 4.10 3.73 12.84
N PRO A 101 4.47 2.44 12.90
CA PRO A 101 5.87 2.05 12.82
C PRO A 101 6.44 2.39 11.44
N ILE A 102 7.64 2.95 11.39
CA ILE A 102 8.33 3.25 10.13
C ILE A 102 8.53 1.97 9.33
N SER A 103 8.88 0.87 10.01
CA SER A 103 9.02 -0.45 9.38
C SER A 103 7.77 -0.86 8.61
N SER A 104 6.57 -0.56 9.10
CA SER A 104 5.32 -0.91 8.43
C SER A 104 5.10 -0.16 7.12
N LEU A 105 5.53 1.10 7.03
CA LEU A 105 5.48 1.87 5.79
C LEU A 105 6.45 1.33 4.74
N ILE A 106 7.64 0.88 5.17
CA ILE A 106 8.62 0.27 4.27
C ILE A 106 8.12 -1.12 3.81
N THR A 107 7.56 -1.92 4.72
CA THR A 107 6.95 -3.23 4.42
C THR A 107 5.83 -3.10 3.38
N LEU A 108 4.95 -2.09 3.51
CA LEU A 108 3.90 -1.77 2.53
C LEU A 108 4.47 -1.61 1.11
N ARG A 109 5.58 -0.89 0.99
CA ARG A 109 6.23 -0.65 -0.30
C ARG A 109 6.89 -1.92 -0.83
N ALA A 110 7.58 -2.66 0.02
CA ALA A 110 8.23 -3.92 -0.36
C ALA A 110 7.21 -4.94 -0.88
N ARG A 111 6.04 -5.04 -0.25
CA ARG A 111 4.92 -5.85 -0.73
C ARG A 111 4.42 -5.41 -2.09
N ARG A 112 4.21 -4.11 -2.29
CA ARG A 112 3.76 -3.59 -3.59
C ARG A 112 4.76 -3.91 -4.70
N ASP A 113 6.05 -3.81 -4.42
CA ASP A 113 7.10 -4.14 -5.39
C ASP A 113 7.14 -5.64 -5.67
N LEU A 114 7.05 -6.49 -4.65
CA LEU A 114 6.96 -7.94 -4.81
C LEU A 114 5.74 -8.35 -5.66
N ASP A 115 4.56 -7.81 -5.35
CA ASP A 115 3.31 -8.08 -6.09
C ASP A 115 3.37 -7.58 -7.55
N SER A 116 4.25 -6.61 -7.84
CA SER A 116 4.48 -6.10 -9.20
C SER A 116 5.61 -6.82 -9.94
N GLY A 117 6.20 -7.88 -9.36
CA GLY A 117 7.37 -8.58 -9.92
C GLY A 117 8.68 -7.79 -9.84
N ARG A 118 8.72 -6.68 -9.09
CA ARG A 118 9.92 -5.88 -8.80
C ARG A 118 10.65 -6.45 -7.58
N ILE A 119 11.13 -7.69 -7.72
CA ILE A 119 11.65 -8.48 -6.59
C ILE A 119 12.94 -7.88 -6.04
N ARG A 120 13.79 -7.30 -6.90
CA ARG A 120 15.03 -6.64 -6.49
C ARG A 120 14.77 -5.45 -5.56
N GLU A 121 13.81 -4.60 -5.92
CA GLU A 121 13.38 -3.46 -5.13
C GLU A 121 12.74 -3.91 -3.81
N ALA A 122 11.93 -4.98 -3.84
CA ALA A 122 11.33 -5.57 -2.66
C ALA A 122 12.39 -6.09 -1.68
N ALA A 123 13.44 -6.76 -2.18
CA ALA A 123 14.55 -7.28 -1.36
C ALA A 123 15.28 -6.15 -0.61
N ILE A 124 15.66 -5.10 -1.34
CA ILE A 124 16.37 -3.94 -0.77
C ILE A 124 15.51 -3.22 0.28
N GLN A 125 14.22 -3.06 0.02
CA GLN A 125 13.31 -2.43 0.97
C GLN A 125 13.06 -3.31 2.20
N LEU A 126 12.95 -4.62 2.02
CA LEU A 126 12.72 -5.56 3.10
C LEU A 126 13.89 -5.59 4.09
N GLU A 127 15.14 -5.48 3.63
CA GLU A 127 16.32 -5.34 4.49
C GLU A 127 16.18 -4.13 5.43
N ALA A 128 15.83 -2.97 4.88
CA ALA A 128 15.59 -1.76 5.67
C ALA A 128 14.41 -1.92 6.64
N ALA A 129 13.32 -2.57 6.18
CA ALA A 129 12.14 -2.81 6.99
C ALA A 129 12.44 -3.71 8.19
N ILE A 130 13.16 -4.82 8.00
CA ILE A 130 13.53 -5.75 9.08
C ILE A 130 14.45 -5.07 10.10
N ASN A 131 15.47 -4.34 9.65
CA ASN A 131 16.40 -3.65 10.55
C ASN A 131 15.68 -2.61 11.42
N THR A 132 14.71 -1.90 10.83
CA THR A 132 13.87 -0.94 11.56
C THR A 132 12.92 -1.66 12.53
N ALA A 133 12.25 -2.72 12.06
CA ALA A 133 11.26 -3.47 12.84
C ALA A 133 11.85 -4.12 14.10
N ARG A 134 13.10 -4.58 14.04
CA ARG A 134 13.80 -5.19 15.19
C ARG A 134 13.89 -4.26 16.40
N THR A 135 13.85 -2.94 16.19
CA THR A 135 13.85 -1.96 17.26
C THR A 135 12.42 -1.55 17.62
N GLU A 136 11.57 -1.31 16.63
CA GLU A 136 10.20 -0.82 16.84
C GLU A 136 9.26 -1.86 17.46
N LEU A 137 9.48 -3.15 17.20
CA LEU A 137 8.59 -4.22 17.65
C LEU A 137 8.94 -4.78 19.04
N VAL A 138 10.05 -4.34 19.65
CA VAL A 138 10.45 -4.80 20.99
C VAL A 138 9.35 -4.46 22.00
N GLY A 139 8.88 -5.48 22.73
CA GLY A 139 7.80 -5.33 23.72
C GLY A 139 6.40 -5.23 23.13
N SER A 140 6.27 -5.06 21.80
CA SER A 140 4.99 -4.98 21.08
C SER A 140 4.55 -6.33 20.50
N ILE A 141 5.46 -7.31 20.44
CA ILE A 141 5.19 -8.68 19.98
C ILE A 141 5.83 -9.71 20.93
N PRO A 142 5.40 -10.98 20.88
CA PRO A 142 6.03 -12.04 21.65
C PRO A 142 7.52 -12.23 21.29
N PRO A 143 8.41 -12.54 22.26
CA PRO A 143 9.84 -12.72 22.02
C PRO A 143 10.17 -13.72 20.92
N GLU A 144 9.44 -14.84 20.84
CA GLU A 144 9.62 -15.87 19.82
C GLU A 144 9.33 -15.37 18.40
N SER A 145 8.39 -14.42 18.26
CA SER A 145 8.08 -13.79 16.97
C SER A 145 9.19 -12.83 16.56
N LEU A 146 9.77 -12.10 17.52
CA LEU A 146 10.92 -11.24 17.29
C LEU A 146 12.17 -12.05 16.93
N GLU A 147 12.46 -13.13 17.66
CA GLU A 147 13.59 -14.03 17.38
C GLU A 147 13.49 -14.65 15.98
N SER A 148 12.29 -15.10 15.60
CA SER A 148 12.02 -15.60 14.25
C SER A 148 12.35 -14.53 13.18
N LEU A 149 12.00 -13.26 13.38
CA LEU A 149 12.36 -12.19 12.44
C LEU A 149 13.87 -11.96 12.38
N VAL A 150 14.54 -11.93 13.55
CA VAL A 150 15.99 -11.74 13.65
C VAL A 150 16.73 -12.86 12.90
N ALA A 151 16.26 -14.10 12.98
CA ALA A 151 16.87 -15.23 12.29
C ALA A 151 16.88 -15.08 10.75
N HIS A 152 15.89 -14.37 10.18
CA HIS A 152 15.82 -14.14 8.73
C HIS A 152 16.66 -12.94 8.27
N ALA A 153 17.11 -12.08 9.19
CA ALA A 153 17.77 -10.82 8.84
C ALA A 153 19.05 -11.04 8.01
N VAL A 154 19.83 -12.08 8.32
CA VAL A 154 21.07 -12.40 7.58
C VAL A 154 20.77 -12.84 6.15
N ALA A 155 19.80 -13.74 5.97
CA ALA A 155 19.42 -14.24 4.65
C ALA A 155 18.83 -13.11 3.78
N VAL A 156 18.02 -12.24 4.37
CA VAL A 156 17.46 -11.06 3.68
C VAL A 156 18.54 -10.06 3.30
N ALA A 157 19.52 -9.80 4.17
CA ALA A 157 20.65 -8.94 3.84
C ALA A 157 21.47 -9.49 2.67
N ALA A 158 21.70 -10.81 2.63
CA ALA A 158 22.37 -11.47 1.51
C ALA A 158 21.55 -11.35 0.21
N ALA A 159 20.24 -11.58 0.25
CA ALA A 159 19.35 -11.41 -0.90
C ALA A 159 19.31 -9.95 -1.38
N ALA A 160 19.28 -8.98 -0.48
CA ALA A 160 19.31 -7.56 -0.81
C ALA A 160 20.64 -7.15 -1.46
N GLU A 161 21.76 -7.73 -1.02
CA GLU A 161 23.06 -7.51 -1.64
C GLU A 161 23.12 -8.12 -3.05
N ALA A 162 22.67 -9.36 -3.22
CA ALA A 162 22.54 -9.98 -4.54
C ALA A 162 21.62 -9.16 -5.47
N ALA A 163 20.51 -8.63 -4.94
CA ALA A 163 19.62 -7.74 -5.68
C ALA A 163 20.28 -6.43 -6.13
N ARG A 164 21.14 -5.83 -5.28
CA ARG A 164 21.95 -4.65 -5.64
C ARG A 164 22.94 -4.98 -6.76
N ALA A 165 23.61 -6.13 -6.67
CA ALA A 165 24.52 -6.61 -7.70
C ALA A 165 23.80 -6.98 -9.02
N GLY A 166 22.52 -7.35 -8.94
CA GLY A 166 21.75 -7.84 -10.09
C GLY A 166 21.76 -9.36 -10.26
N ASP A 167 22.27 -10.08 -9.25
CA ASP A 167 22.48 -11.52 -9.24
C ASP A 167 21.49 -12.22 -8.29
N LEU A 168 20.30 -11.65 -8.07
CA LEU A 168 19.28 -12.28 -7.23
C LEU A 168 18.77 -13.55 -7.93
N ASP A 169 18.97 -14.69 -7.29
CA ASP A 169 18.55 -15.99 -7.77
C ASP A 169 17.18 -16.40 -7.19
N PRO A 170 16.54 -17.47 -7.72
CA PRO A 170 15.22 -17.90 -7.25
C PRO A 170 15.16 -18.26 -5.75
N GLU A 171 16.25 -18.76 -5.18
CA GLU A 171 16.33 -19.04 -3.74
C GLU A 171 16.26 -17.74 -2.93
N GLY A 172 16.98 -16.70 -3.37
CA GLY A 172 16.87 -15.35 -2.82
C GLY A 172 15.47 -14.75 -2.94
N GLU A 173 14.76 -14.98 -4.06
CA GLU A 173 13.37 -14.55 -4.22
C GLU A 173 12.43 -15.20 -3.18
N GLU A 174 12.59 -16.50 -2.95
CA GLU A 174 11.81 -17.24 -1.93
C GLU A 174 12.10 -16.74 -0.51
N VAL A 175 13.36 -16.42 -0.21
CA VAL A 175 13.78 -15.80 1.06
C VAL A 175 13.05 -14.47 1.26
N VAL A 176 13.02 -13.62 0.24
CA VAL A 176 12.35 -12.30 0.29
C VAL A 176 10.84 -12.47 0.53
N ALA A 177 10.18 -13.33 -0.24
CA ALA A 177 8.74 -13.57 -0.11
C ALA A 177 8.36 -14.12 1.29
N THR A 178 9.16 -15.08 1.79
CA THR A 178 8.94 -15.71 3.09
C THR A 178 9.17 -14.74 4.24
N ALA A 179 10.28 -14.01 4.22
CA ALA A 179 10.61 -13.05 5.25
C ALA A 179 9.62 -11.87 5.29
N LEU A 180 9.15 -11.41 4.12
CA LEU A 180 8.12 -10.37 4.04
C LEU A 180 6.80 -10.83 4.71
N ALA A 181 6.33 -12.04 4.42
CA ALA A 181 5.11 -12.58 5.02
C ALA A 181 5.23 -12.71 6.56
N ARG A 182 6.43 -13.06 7.07
CA ARG A 182 6.70 -13.11 8.51
C ARG A 182 6.66 -11.71 9.14
N LEU A 183 7.30 -10.72 8.52
CA LEU A 183 7.30 -9.34 9.00
C LEU A 183 5.89 -8.77 9.06
N GLU A 184 5.08 -8.97 8.03
CA GLU A 184 3.67 -8.57 8.01
C GLU A 184 2.85 -9.24 9.12
N THR A 185 3.18 -10.49 9.47
CA THR A 185 2.52 -11.20 10.57
C THR A 185 2.87 -10.59 11.91
N ALA A 186 4.15 -10.29 12.16
CA ALA A 186 4.59 -9.65 13.38
C ALA A 186 4.01 -8.23 13.53
N GLN A 187 3.97 -7.44 12.46
CA GLN A 187 3.35 -6.11 12.49
C GLN A 187 1.85 -6.17 12.78
N ARG A 188 1.13 -7.16 12.24
CA ARG A 188 -0.29 -7.38 12.58
C ARG A 188 -0.48 -7.78 14.04
N GLN A 189 0.45 -8.50 14.65
CA GLN A 189 0.39 -8.79 16.09
C GLN A 189 0.57 -7.50 16.89
N ALA A 190 1.55 -6.68 16.54
CA ALA A 190 1.81 -5.40 17.20
C ALA A 190 0.63 -4.42 17.13
N LEU A 191 -0.11 -4.40 16.02
CA LEU A 191 -1.29 -3.53 15.83
C LEU A 191 -2.57 -4.02 16.54
N ARG A 192 -2.51 -5.19 17.19
CA ARG A 192 -3.61 -5.76 17.99
C ARG A 192 -3.36 -5.67 19.50
N ALA A 193 -2.13 -5.39 19.91
CA ALA A 193 -1.73 -5.23 21.30
C ALA A 193 -2.12 -3.84 21.81
#